data_AF-A0A7C9QRM0-F1
#
_entry.id   AF-A0A7C9QRM0-F1
#
_cell.length_a   1.000
_cell.length_b   1.000
_cell.length_c   1.000
_cell.angle_alpha   90.00
_cell.angle_beta   90.00
_cell.angle_gamma   90.00
#
_symmetry.space_group_name_H-M   'P 1'
#
loop_
_entity.id
_entity.type
_entity.pdbx_description
1 polymer ?
#
loop_
_entity_poly.entity_id
_entity_poly.type
_entity_poly.pdbx_seq_one_letter_code
_entity_poly.pdbx_strand_id
1 'polypeptide(L)' 'MLPFLSDETQRPTTEDIERTAREMVDRHGSAATAMLRERVAALETAARWREHATALRVLSLIERTV' A
#
# COMPACT_ATOMS: atom_id res chain seq x y z
N MET A 1 -11.39 19.31 -25.88
CA MET A 1 -11.15 17.86 -26.01
C MET A 1 -9.96 17.55 -25.13
N LEU A 2 -10.18 16.97 -23.96
CA LEU A 2 -9.11 16.81 -22.96
C LEU A 2 -8.45 15.42 -23.12
N PRO A 3 -7.15 15.35 -23.43
CA PRO A 3 -6.42 14.10 -23.58
C PRO A 3 -5.92 13.64 -22.20
N PHE A 4 -6.77 12.99 -21.42
CA PHE A 4 -6.35 12.32 -20.17
C PHE A 4 -6.82 10.87 -20.08
N LEU A 5 -7.28 10.29 -21.18
CA LEU A 5 -7.50 8.84 -21.29
C LEU A 5 -6.17 8.13 -21.57
N SER A 6 -5.22 8.23 -20.64
CA SER A 6 -4.00 7.40 -20.60
C SER A 6 -3.47 7.34 -19.17
N ASP A 7 -4.32 6.97 -18.21
CA ASP A 7 -3.89 6.67 -16.84
C ASP A 7 -4.16 5.19 -16.55
N GLU A 8 -3.46 4.32 -17.28
CA GLU A 8 -3.24 2.95 -16.81
C GLU A 8 -2.29 3.05 -15.62
N THR A 9 -2.88 3.27 -14.44
CA THR A 9 -2.18 3.14 -13.15
C THR A 9 -1.68 1.70 -13.06
N GLN A 10 -0.43 1.51 -13.47
CA GLN A 10 0.21 0.21 -13.56
C GLN A 10 0.10 -0.48 -12.19
N ARG A 11 -0.44 -1.71 -12.18
CA ARG A 11 -0.59 -2.46 -10.92
C ARG A 11 0.82 -2.67 -10.32
N PRO A 12 1.03 -2.36 -9.03
CA PRO A 12 2.30 -2.63 -8.38
C PRO A 12 2.65 -4.11 -8.51
N THR A 13 3.91 -4.38 -8.82
CA THR A 13 4.42 -5.76 -8.89
C THR A 13 4.55 -6.33 -7.47
N THR A 14 4.74 -7.65 -7.36
CA THR A 14 5.06 -8.26 -6.05
C THR A 14 6.35 -7.68 -5.47
N GLU A 15 7.35 -7.42 -6.31
CA GLU A 15 8.62 -6.80 -5.88
C GLU A 15 8.41 -5.39 -5.32
N ASP A 16 7.55 -4.57 -5.95
CA ASP A 16 7.20 -3.24 -5.42
C ASP A 16 6.54 -3.31 -4.05
N ILE A 17 5.64 -4.28 -3.87
CA ILE A 17 4.93 -4.51 -2.61
C ILE A 17 5.92 -4.91 -1.51
N GLU A 18 6.82 -5.84 -1.80
CA GLU A 18 7.85 -6.27 -0.86
C GLU A 18 8.85 -5.17 -0.52
N ARG A 19 9.31 -4.43 -1.53
CA ARG A 19 10.19 -3.28 -1.34
C ARG A 19 9.54 -2.22 -0.46
N THR A 20 8.27 -1.90 -0.72
CA THR A 20 7.51 -0.95 0.10
C THR A 20 7.39 -1.42 1.55
N ALA A 21 7.11 -2.71 1.77
CA ALA A 21 7.03 -3.27 3.12
C ALA A 21 8.36 -3.18 3.88
N ARG A 22 9.48 -3.52 3.22
CA ARG A 22 10.83 -3.39 3.81
C ARG A 22 11.15 -1.94 4.14
N GLU A 23 10.98 -1.03 3.18
CA GLU A 23 11.27 0.39 3.40
C GLU A 23 10.43 1.00 4.52
N MET A 24 9.17 0.57 4.68
CA MET A 24 8.29 0.97 5.78
C MET A 24 8.85 0.52 7.14
N VAL A 25 9.24 -0.75 7.26
CA VAL A 25 9.82 -1.32 8.49
C VAL A 25 11.16 -0.66 8.81
N ASP A 26 12.02 -0.47 7.80
CA ASP A 26 13.33 0.15 7.99
C ASP A 26 13.22 1.60 8.47
N ARG A 27 12.23 2.37 7.96
CA ARG A 27 12.03 3.78 8.32
C ARG A 27 11.27 3.99 9.63
N HIS A 28 10.31 3.13 9.93
CA HIS A 28 9.34 3.38 11.01
C HIS A 28 9.33 2.29 12.09
N GLY A 29 10.08 1.21 11.91
CA GLY A 29 10.14 0.08 12.85
C GLY A 29 8.75 -0.47 13.18
N SER A 30 8.48 -0.65 14.48
CA SER A 30 7.20 -1.15 14.97
C SER A 30 6.01 -0.22 14.69
N ALA A 31 6.25 1.07 14.40
CA ALA A 31 5.17 2.01 14.06
C ALA A 31 4.62 1.78 12.64
N ALA A 32 5.36 1.10 11.77
CA ALA A 32 4.97 0.84 10.38
C ALA A 32 3.60 0.16 10.26
N THR A 33 3.32 -0.82 11.13
CA THR A 33 2.05 -1.55 11.18
C THR A 33 0.87 -0.64 11.51
N ALA A 34 1.02 0.24 12.51
CA ALA A 34 -0.05 1.15 12.93
C ALA A 34 -0.37 2.17 11.82
N MET A 35 0.66 2.79 11.23
CA MET A 35 0.50 3.73 10.12
C MET A 35 -0.21 3.10 8.92
N LEU A 36 0.16 1.86 8.58
CA LEU A 36 -0.43 1.19 7.43
C LEU A 36 -1.86 0.71 7.68
N ARG A 37 -2.21 0.34 8.93
CA ARG A 37 -3.61 0.06 9.32
C ARG A 37 -4.49 1.29 9.15
N GLU A 38 -4.04 2.45 9.61
CA GLU A 38 -4.76 3.72 9.41
C GLU A 38 -4.95 4.01 7.92
N ARG A 39 -3.92 3.79 7.11
CA ARG A 39 -3.99 3.99 5.66
C ARG A 39 -4.97 3.04 4.98
N VAL A 40 -5.00 1.76 5.37
CA VAL A 40 -5.94 0.75 4.86
C VAL A 40 -7.38 1.17 5.16
N ALA A 41 -7.67 1.60 6.39
CA ALA A 41 -9.00 2.06 6.79
C ALA A 41 -9.45 3.32 6.03
N ALA A 42 -8.53 4.27 5.82
CA ALA A 42 -8.80 5.46 5.03
C ALA A 42 -9.13 5.14 3.56
N LEU A 43 -8.44 4.13 2.97
CA LEU A 43 -8.70 3.69 1.60
C LEU A 43 -10.04 2.96 1.45
N GLU A 44 -10.42 2.16 2.45
CA GLU A 44 -11.73 1.52 2.51
C GLU A 44 -12.85 2.55 2.56
N THR A 45 -12.74 3.54 3.46
CA THR A 45 -13.71 4.63 3.61
C THR A 45 -13.88 5.42 2.32
N ALA A 46 -12.79 5.61 1.57
CA ALA A 46 -12.79 6.29 0.28
C ALA A 46 -13.24 5.40 -0.91
N ALA A 47 -13.65 4.15 -0.66
CA ALA A 47 -13.98 3.15 -1.69
C ALA A 47 -12.88 2.93 -2.75
N ARG A 48 -11.61 3.14 -2.37
CA ARG A 48 -10.43 2.97 -3.25
C ARG A 48 -9.93 1.53 -3.21
N TRP A 49 -10.73 0.61 -3.75
CA TRP A 49 -10.54 -0.83 -3.58
C TRP A 49 -9.23 -1.39 -4.13
N ARG A 50 -8.71 -0.83 -5.23
CA ARG A 50 -7.44 -1.29 -5.83
C ARG A 50 -6.26 -0.99 -4.91
N GLU A 51 -6.20 0.23 -4.42
CA GLU A 51 -5.16 0.71 -3.51
C GLU A 51 -5.31 0.08 -2.12
N HIS A 52 -6.56 -0.10 -1.67
CA HIS A 52 -6.85 -0.83 -0.43
C HIS A 52 -6.30 -2.26 -0.48
N ALA A 53 -6.54 -2.99 -1.56
CA ALA A 53 -6.00 -4.34 -1.74
C ALA A 53 -4.47 -4.37 -1.73
N THR A 54 -3.81 -3.40 -2.38
CA THR A 54 -2.34 -3.27 -2.33
C THR A 54 -1.86 -2.97 -0.93
N ALA A 55 -2.49 -2.02 -0.22
CA ALA A 55 -2.10 -1.64 1.14
C ALA A 55 -2.26 -2.80 2.12
N LEU A 56 -3.31 -3.62 1.98
CA LEU A 56 -3.47 -4.87 2.74
C LEU A 56 -2.32 -5.85 2.48
N ARG A 57 -1.89 -6.02 1.22
CA ARG A 57 -0.76 -6.91 0.90
C ARG A 57 0.54 -6.42 1.54
N VAL A 58 0.80 -5.11 1.51
CA VAL A 58 1.96 -4.52 2.20
C VAL A 58 1.83 -4.74 3.72
N LEU A 59 0.65 -4.52 4.30
CA LEU A 59 0.40 -4.69 5.73
C LEU A 59 0.68 -6.13 6.19
N SER A 60 0.17 -7.12 5.44
CA SER A 60 0.43 -8.51 5.75
C SER A 60 1.91 -8.89 5.67
N LEU A 61 2.73 -8.22 4.85
CA LEU A 61 4.17 -8.47 4.81
C LEU A 61 4.89 -7.84 6.01
N ILE A 62 4.50 -6.63 6.39
CA ILE A 62 5.04 -5.94 7.58
C ILE A 62 4.74 -6.77 8.83
N GLU A 63 3.50 -7.22 9.00
CA GLU A 63 3.05 -8.05 10.15
C GLU A 63 3.74 -9.42 10.24
N ARG A 64 4.40 -9.88 9.17
CA ARG A 64 5.20 -11.12 9.18
C ARG A 64 6.68 -10.90 9.48
N THR A 65 7.13 -9.65 9.41
CA THR A 65 8.55 -9.27 9.52
C THR A 65 8.88 -8.74 10.93
N VAL A 66 7.89 -8.13 11.59
CA VAL A 66 7.98 -7.58 12.95
C VAL A 66 7.40 -8.58 13.95
#